data_AF-A0A944PX88-F1
#
_entry.id   AF-A0A944PX88-F1
#
_cell.length_a   1.000
_cell.length_b   1.000
_cell.length_c   1.000
_cell.angle_alpha   90.00
_cell.angle_beta   90.00
_cell.angle_gamma   90.00
#
_symmetry.space_group_name_H-M   'P 1'
#
loop_
_entity.id
_entity.type
_entity.pdbx_description
1 polymer ?
#
loop_
_entity_poly.entity_id
_entity_poly.type
_entity_poly.pdbx_seq_one_letter_code
_entity_poly.pdbx_strand_id
1 'polypeptide(L)'
;MRGRAAAVFVVAAEFALVACLLSGIDVPRAVVFAAEVVLLAALVWQAVRVWRLYVGGGWAAVRAAAPVRVVRLVGHELRALHSLALWVARRRHGVGPGAYAAPYTGPQTAMMYGLVFVAVVETVMLALLIPWPLVHQIVLFLDVYTIVQILGLHAGCVTRPHVVGADGSLRIRYGGFYDVRVPTSAIGTVRVERRYTDAKETGVLGLGVGGQTTVRLELTRPIAYFRPLGARREARVVRFHADDPGALVAAVTRGRTPPSPIPGPPA
;
A
#
# COMPACT_ATOMS: atom_id res chain seq x y z
N MET A 1 9.00 -26.10 17.89
CA MET A 1 7.70 -25.78 18.53
C MET A 1 7.85 -25.03 19.86
N ARG A 2 8.82 -25.39 20.73
CA ARG A 2 9.05 -24.75 22.04
C ARG A 2 9.27 -23.23 22.02
N GLY A 3 9.99 -22.67 21.04
CA GLY A 3 10.25 -21.22 20.96
C GLY A 3 9.05 -20.34 20.58
N ARG A 4 8.02 -20.90 19.91
CA ARG A 4 6.80 -20.14 19.57
C ARG A 4 5.87 -19.98 20.76
N ALA A 5 5.73 -21.02 21.58
CA ALA A 5 4.94 -20.98 22.80
C ALA A 5 5.55 -20.00 23.83
N ALA A 6 6.89 -20.03 23.98
CA ALA A 6 7.60 -19.08 24.85
C ALA A 6 7.42 -17.62 24.40
N ALA A 7 7.49 -17.33 23.09
CA ALA A 7 7.27 -15.98 22.58
C ALA A 7 5.83 -15.49 22.80
N VAL A 8 4.82 -16.34 22.62
CA VAL A 8 3.42 -16.00 22.89
C VAL A 8 3.19 -15.73 24.37
N PHE A 9 3.79 -16.53 25.25
CA PHE A 9 3.69 -16.34 26.69
C PHE A 9 4.33 -15.02 27.15
N VAL A 10 5.53 -14.70 26.65
CA VAL A 10 6.21 -13.43 26.97
C VAL A 10 5.36 -12.23 26.54
N VAL A 11 4.80 -12.27 25.33
CA VAL A 11 3.94 -11.19 24.83
C VAL A 11 2.67 -11.05 25.67
N ALA A 12 2.05 -12.16 26.08
CA ALA A 12 0.86 -12.13 26.95
C ALA A 12 1.17 -11.60 28.36
N ALA A 13 2.32 -11.99 28.93
CA ALA A 13 2.77 -11.53 30.24
C ALA A 13 3.09 -10.01 30.25
N GLU A 14 3.73 -9.51 29.20
CA GLU A 14 3.97 -8.08 28.99
C GLU A 14 2.64 -7.30 28.88
N PHE A 15 1.68 -7.80 28.10
CA PHE A 15 0.35 -7.18 27.99
C PHE A 15 -0.38 -7.13 29.34
N ALA A 16 -0.30 -8.19 30.15
CA ALA A 16 -0.89 -8.23 31.47
C ALA A 16 -0.20 -7.26 32.44
N LEU A 17 1.13 -7.15 32.38
CA LEU A 17 1.91 -6.21 33.18
C LEU A 17 1.52 -4.75 32.86
N VAL A 18 1.44 -4.42 31.57
CA VAL A 18 0.98 -3.10 31.10
C VAL A 18 -0.44 -2.84 31.59
N ALA A 19 -1.37 -3.80 31.46
CA ALA A 19 -2.73 -3.64 31.95
C ALA A 19 -2.81 -3.39 33.46
N CYS A 20 -1.99 -4.08 34.27
CA CYS A 20 -1.90 -3.85 35.71
C CYS A 20 -1.39 -2.44 36.04
N LEU A 21 -0.33 -2.00 35.37
CA LEU A 21 0.23 -0.65 35.54
C LEU A 21 -0.77 0.44 35.16
N LEU A 22 -1.53 0.24 34.07
CA LEU A 22 -2.58 1.16 33.62
C LEU A 22 -3.80 1.18 34.56
N SER A 23 -4.07 0.07 35.25
CA SER A 23 -5.18 -0.05 36.20
C SER A 23 -4.85 0.51 37.58
N GLY A 24 -3.66 1.10 37.77
CA GLY A 24 -3.21 1.61 39.07
C GLY A 24 -2.91 0.52 40.09
N ILE A 25 -2.72 -0.73 39.65
CA ILE A 25 -2.30 -1.83 40.51
C ILE A 25 -0.80 -1.64 40.79
N ASP A 26 -0.42 -1.61 42.06
CA ASP A 26 0.97 -1.56 42.48
C ASP A 26 1.69 -2.86 42.08
N VAL A 27 2.37 -2.81 40.94
CA VAL A 27 3.25 -3.89 40.48
C VAL A 27 4.62 -3.70 41.14
N PRO A 28 5.19 -4.74 41.79
CA PRO A 28 6.52 -4.62 42.37
C PRO A 28 7.55 -4.22 41.31
N ARG A 29 8.40 -3.23 41.60
CA ARG A 29 9.43 -2.74 40.65
C ARG A 29 10.35 -3.85 40.13
N ALA A 30 10.58 -4.89 40.94
CA ALA A 30 11.36 -6.06 40.53
C ALA A 30 10.72 -6.81 39.35
N VAL A 31 9.38 -6.87 39.28
CA VAL A 31 8.66 -7.52 38.18
C VAL A 31 8.76 -6.67 36.90
N VAL A 32 8.60 -5.34 37.03
CA VAL A 32 8.78 -4.41 35.90
C VAL A 32 10.20 -4.48 35.36
N PHE A 33 11.20 -4.42 36.23
CA PHE A 33 12.61 -4.55 35.85
C PHE A 33 12.92 -5.89 35.19
N ALA A 34 12.38 -7.00 35.71
CA ALA A 34 12.55 -8.31 35.10
C ALA A 34 11.94 -8.38 33.69
N ALA A 35 10.75 -7.80 33.50
CA ALA A 35 10.12 -7.70 32.18
C ALA A 35 10.97 -6.86 31.21
N GLU A 36 11.42 -5.67 31.62
CA GLU A 36 12.32 -4.81 30.84
C GLU A 36 13.61 -5.55 30.43
N VAL A 37 14.23 -6.29 31.35
CA VAL A 37 15.43 -7.08 31.07
C VAL A 37 15.15 -8.20 30.06
N VAL A 38 14.01 -8.90 30.18
CA VAL A 38 13.62 -9.94 29.23
C VAL A 38 13.37 -9.36 27.84
N LEU A 39 12.68 -8.22 27.75
CA LEU A 39 12.43 -7.51 26.50
C LEU A 39 13.75 -7.05 25.87
N LEU A 40 14.64 -6.44 26.64
CA LEU A 40 15.93 -5.95 26.17
C LEU A 40 16.83 -7.11 25.70
N ALA A 41 16.89 -8.21 26.45
CA ALA A 41 17.60 -9.42 26.04
C ALA A 41 17.04 -10.00 24.73
N ALA A 42 15.72 -10.03 24.56
CA ALA A 42 15.08 -10.48 23.32
C ALA A 42 15.40 -9.57 22.13
N LEU A 43 15.38 -8.24 22.32
CA LEU A 43 15.75 -7.26 21.30
C LEU A 43 17.23 -7.37 20.91
N VAL A 44 18.13 -7.49 21.88
CA VAL A 44 19.57 -7.68 21.64
C VAL A 44 19.81 -8.99 20.87
N TRP A 45 19.16 -10.08 21.27
CA TRP A 45 19.26 -11.35 20.55
C TRP A 45 18.77 -11.25 19.10
N GLN A 46 17.64 -10.57 18.87
CA GLN A 46 17.15 -10.30 17.51
C GLN A 46 18.12 -9.43 16.70
N ALA A 47 18.67 -8.37 17.29
CA ALA A 47 19.63 -7.48 16.66
C ALA A 47 20.92 -8.23 16.28
N VAL A 48 21.47 -9.03 17.20
CA VAL A 48 22.64 -9.88 16.94
C VAL A 48 22.36 -10.88 15.81
N ARG A 49 21.17 -11.50 15.80
CA ARG A 49 20.79 -12.42 14.72
C ARG A 49 20.71 -11.71 13.36
N VAL A 50 20.08 -10.54 13.29
CA VAL A 50 20.02 -9.72 12.07
C VAL A 50 21.41 -9.28 11.64
N TRP A 51 22.24 -8.82 12.57
CA TRP A 51 23.61 -8.40 12.31
C TRP A 51 24.46 -9.55 11.74
N ARG A 52 24.39 -10.74 12.34
CA ARG A 52 25.11 -11.93 11.84
C ARG A 52 24.68 -12.30 10.41
N LEU A 53 23.38 -12.24 10.11
CA LEU A 53 22.85 -12.47 8.76
C LEU A 53 23.33 -11.39 7.78
N TYR A 54 23.37 -10.13 8.23
CA TYR A 54 23.83 -9.01 7.43
C TYR A 54 25.33 -9.09 7.13
N VAL A 55 26.18 -9.39 8.12
CA VAL A 55 27.63 -9.53 7.92
C VAL A 55 27.94 -10.72 7.00
N GLY A 56 27.18 -11.83 7.09
CA GLY A 56 27.43 -13.03 6.28
C GLY A 56 26.91 -12.96 4.84
N GLY A 57 25.91 -12.13 4.54
CA GLY A 57 25.27 -12.12 3.21
C GLY A 57 24.43 -10.88 2.88
N GLY A 58 24.67 -9.79 3.59
CA GLY A 58 24.01 -8.50 3.42
C GLY A 58 22.49 -8.54 3.60
N TRP A 59 21.83 -7.53 3.03
CA TRP A 59 20.36 -7.42 3.04
C TRP A 59 19.65 -8.54 2.26
N ALA A 60 20.37 -9.30 1.41
CA ALA A 60 19.80 -10.45 0.73
C ALA A 60 19.55 -11.61 1.72
N ALA A 61 20.54 -11.94 2.55
CA ALA A 61 20.41 -12.96 3.58
C ALA A 61 19.37 -12.60 4.65
N VAL A 62 19.32 -11.34 5.08
CA VAL A 62 18.29 -10.85 6.02
C VAL A 62 16.88 -11.02 5.44
N ARG A 63 16.66 -10.65 4.17
CA ARG A 63 15.36 -10.81 3.50
C ARG A 63 14.97 -12.27 3.30
N ALA A 64 15.93 -13.15 3.03
CA ALA A 64 15.68 -14.59 2.89
C ALA A 64 15.27 -15.24 4.22
N ALA A 65 15.85 -14.79 5.34
CA ALA A 65 15.56 -15.30 6.67
C ALA A 65 14.31 -14.67 7.32
N ALA A 66 13.85 -13.52 6.83
CA ALA A 66 12.67 -12.84 7.34
C ALA A 66 11.37 -13.50 6.82
N PRO A 67 10.30 -13.57 7.64
CA PRO A 67 9.00 -14.02 7.15
C PRO A 67 8.56 -13.15 5.97
N VAL A 68 8.09 -13.78 4.90
CA VAL A 68 7.65 -13.08 3.67
C VAL A 68 6.64 -11.97 3.97
N ARG A 69 5.80 -12.15 5.00
CA ARG A 69 4.84 -11.14 5.47
C ARG A 69 5.52 -9.88 6.02
N VAL A 70 6.59 -10.03 6.80
CA VAL A 70 7.35 -8.90 7.38
C VAL A 70 8.07 -8.14 6.28
N VAL A 71 8.73 -8.83 5.35
CA VAL A 71 9.38 -8.18 4.18
C VAL A 71 8.38 -7.39 3.35
N ARG A 72 7.17 -7.94 3.15
CA ARG A 72 6.10 -7.27 2.41
C ARG A 72 5.52 -6.08 3.17
N LEU A 73 5.39 -6.18 4.49
CA LEU A 73 4.94 -5.08 5.35
C LEU A 73 5.95 -3.94 5.32
N VAL A 74 7.23 -4.21 5.60
CA VAL A 74 8.29 -3.20 5.52
C VAL A 74 8.38 -2.60 4.12
N GLY A 75 8.27 -3.43 3.07
CA GLY A 75 8.22 -2.94 1.70
C GLY A 75 6.97 -2.12 1.37
N HIS A 76 5.86 -2.32 2.08
CA HIS A 76 4.68 -1.47 1.99
C HIS A 76 4.94 -0.11 2.66
N GLU A 77 5.48 -0.11 3.88
CA GLU A 77 5.85 1.11 4.62
C GLU A 77 6.82 1.98 3.83
N LEU A 78 7.92 1.40 3.33
CA LEU A 78 8.91 2.14 2.53
C LEU A 78 8.29 2.72 1.24
N ARG A 79 7.34 2.01 0.62
CA ARG A 79 6.64 2.52 -0.57
C ARG A 79 5.67 3.63 -0.22
N ALA A 80 5.00 3.57 0.93
CA ALA A 80 4.14 4.64 1.43
C ALA A 80 4.97 5.90 1.70
N LEU A 81 6.05 5.80 2.48
CA LEU A 81 6.96 6.90 2.78
C LEU A 81 7.61 7.50 1.53
N HIS A 82 8.09 6.67 0.60
CA HIS A 82 8.62 7.16 -0.67
C HIS A 82 7.56 7.89 -1.50
N SER A 83 6.32 7.41 -1.49
CA SER A 83 5.22 8.06 -2.21
C SER A 83 4.81 9.38 -1.53
N LEU A 84 4.86 9.45 -0.20
CA LEU A 84 4.69 10.67 0.58
C LEU A 84 5.76 11.70 0.21
N ALA A 85 7.03 11.30 0.16
CA ALA A 85 8.14 12.16 -0.27
C ALA A 85 7.95 12.67 -1.70
N LEU A 86 7.54 11.82 -2.63
CA LEU A 86 7.21 12.23 -3.99
C LEU A 86 6.05 13.23 -4.03
N TRP A 87 5.02 13.02 -3.20
CA TRP A 87 3.85 13.91 -3.16
C TRP A 87 4.22 15.30 -2.65
N VAL A 88 5.00 15.38 -1.58
CA VAL A 88 5.56 16.63 -1.04
C VAL A 88 6.45 17.31 -2.08
N ALA A 89 7.29 16.55 -2.78
CA ALA A 89 8.13 17.07 -3.87
C ALA A 89 7.36 17.37 -5.17
N ARG A 90 6.03 17.18 -5.19
CA ARG A 90 5.14 17.29 -6.35
C ARG A 90 5.59 16.48 -7.57
N ARG A 91 6.23 15.34 -7.34
CA ARG A 91 6.72 14.40 -8.37
C ARG A 91 5.79 13.21 -8.53
N ARG A 92 5.79 12.61 -9.72
CA ARG A 92 5.06 11.38 -10.02
C ARG A 92 6.01 10.23 -10.26
N HIS A 93 5.58 9.02 -9.90
CA HIS A 93 6.39 7.82 -10.04
C HIS A 93 6.13 7.12 -11.38
N GLY A 94 7.18 6.89 -12.15
CA GLY A 94 7.15 5.99 -13.31
C GLY A 94 6.14 6.40 -14.38
N VAL A 95 6.05 7.71 -14.65
CA VAL A 95 5.40 8.30 -15.83
C VAL A 95 6.53 8.65 -16.80
N GLY A 96 6.60 7.96 -17.93
CA GLY A 96 7.64 8.19 -18.94
C GLY A 96 7.33 9.40 -19.84
N PRO A 97 8.30 9.88 -20.62
CA PRO A 97 8.06 10.90 -21.65
C PRO A 97 6.99 10.42 -22.64
N GLY A 98 6.03 11.29 -22.97
CA GLY A 98 4.94 10.98 -23.90
C GLY A 98 3.86 10.02 -23.37
N ALA A 99 3.97 9.55 -22.12
CA ALA A 99 2.96 8.70 -21.51
C ALA A 99 1.80 9.51 -20.93
N TYR A 100 0.57 9.04 -21.13
CA TYR A 100 -0.62 9.66 -20.51
C TYR A 100 -0.79 9.14 -19.07
N ALA A 101 -0.75 10.06 -18.11
CA ALA A 101 -0.97 9.76 -16.69
C ALA A 101 -2.44 9.98 -16.34
N ALA A 102 -3.18 8.88 -16.15
CA ALA A 102 -4.59 8.93 -15.81
C ALA A 102 -4.79 8.86 -14.28
N PRO A 103 -5.27 9.96 -13.65
CA PRO A 103 -5.62 9.94 -12.23
C PRO A 103 -6.87 9.09 -12.00
N TYR A 104 -7.00 8.59 -10.77
CA TYR A 104 -8.12 7.75 -10.34
C TYR A 104 -8.57 8.05 -8.91
N THR A 105 -8.05 9.10 -8.26
CA THR A 105 -8.26 9.30 -6.82
C THR A 105 -9.47 10.15 -6.50
N GLY A 106 -10.15 10.73 -7.49
CA GLY A 106 -11.26 11.66 -7.30
C GLY A 106 -12.27 11.19 -6.23
N PRO A 107 -12.90 10.02 -6.39
CA PRO A 107 -13.93 9.55 -5.47
C PRO A 107 -13.46 9.28 -4.03
N GLN A 108 -12.18 8.93 -3.83
CA GLN A 108 -11.64 8.62 -2.49
C GLN A 108 -11.04 9.84 -1.78
N THR A 109 -10.70 10.91 -2.51
CA THR A 109 -9.90 12.03 -1.98
C THR A 109 -10.61 12.71 -0.80
N ALA A 110 -11.90 13.03 -0.94
CA ALA A 110 -12.67 13.65 0.13
C ALA A 110 -12.74 12.78 1.39
N MET A 111 -12.96 11.47 1.21
CA MET A 111 -12.97 10.50 2.31
C MET A 111 -11.62 10.46 3.04
N MET A 112 -10.50 10.44 2.30
CA MET A 112 -9.16 10.43 2.89
C MET A 112 -8.89 11.70 3.70
N TYR A 113 -9.27 12.88 3.19
CA TYR A 113 -9.12 14.12 3.95
C TYR A 113 -10.05 14.19 5.16
N GLY A 114 -11.28 13.68 5.05
CA GLY A 114 -12.19 13.54 6.19
C GLY A 114 -11.60 12.65 7.28
N LEU A 115 -10.99 11.52 6.92
CA LEU A 115 -10.34 10.62 7.87
C LEU A 115 -9.14 11.28 8.56
N VAL A 116 -8.29 12.01 7.82
CA VAL A 116 -7.19 12.78 8.41
C VAL A 116 -7.71 13.85 9.37
N PHE A 117 -8.76 14.58 8.99
CA PHE A 117 -9.38 15.60 9.84
C PHE A 117 -9.88 15.01 11.16
N VAL A 118 -10.65 13.93 11.10
CA VAL A 118 -11.17 13.25 12.30
C VAL A 118 -10.02 12.73 13.17
N ALA A 119 -9.00 12.10 12.57
CA ALA A 119 -7.83 11.61 13.31
C ALA A 119 -7.08 12.74 14.03
N VAL A 120 -6.94 13.92 13.41
CA VAL A 120 -6.32 15.10 14.05
C VAL A 120 -7.17 15.59 15.23
N VAL A 121 -8.50 15.69 15.06
CA VAL A 121 -9.41 16.10 16.15
C VAL A 121 -9.35 15.10 17.31
N GLU A 122 -9.39 13.80 17.01
CA GLU A 122 -9.22 12.71 17.98
C GLU A 122 -7.91 12.85 18.74
N THR A 123 -6.79 13.06 18.03
CA THR A 123 -5.46 13.26 18.64
C THR A 123 -5.47 14.40 19.66
N VAL A 124 -6.07 15.54 19.30
CA VAL A 124 -6.16 16.71 20.19
C VAL A 124 -7.04 16.42 21.41
N MET A 125 -8.19 15.78 21.20
CA MET A 125 -9.10 15.44 22.31
C MET A 125 -8.46 14.45 23.28
N LEU A 126 -7.81 13.40 22.79
CA LEU A 126 -7.14 12.41 23.63
C LEU A 126 -5.94 13.00 24.38
N ALA A 127 -5.17 13.89 23.75
CA ALA A 127 -4.07 14.59 24.41
C ALA A 127 -4.54 15.45 25.61
N LEU A 128 -5.76 15.99 25.55
CA LEU A 128 -6.38 16.76 26.64
C LEU A 128 -7.03 15.86 27.71
N LEU A 129 -7.60 14.73 27.29
CA LEU A 129 -8.37 13.85 28.16
C LEU A 129 -7.50 12.88 28.97
N ILE A 130 -6.34 12.46 28.45
CA ILE A 130 -5.51 11.43 29.08
C ILE A 130 -4.59 12.06 30.15
N PRO A 131 -4.83 11.80 31.46
CA PRO A 131 -4.03 12.38 32.53
C PRO A 131 -2.70 11.65 32.77
N TRP A 132 -2.56 10.40 32.33
CA TRP A 132 -1.37 9.59 32.57
C TRP A 132 -0.28 9.87 31.53
N PRO A 133 0.91 10.39 31.92
CA PRO A 133 1.93 10.83 30.97
C PRO A 133 2.40 9.75 29.99
N LEU A 134 2.61 8.52 30.46
CA LEU A 134 3.05 7.40 29.61
C LEU A 134 1.97 7.02 28.59
N VAL A 135 0.71 6.94 29.02
CA VAL A 135 -0.43 6.62 28.15
C VAL A 135 -0.59 7.67 27.07
N HIS A 136 -0.51 8.94 27.47
CA HIS A 136 -0.55 10.07 26.54
C HIS A 136 0.53 9.91 25.48
N GLN A 137 1.80 9.69 25.86
CA GLN A 137 2.90 9.55 24.91
C GLN A 137 2.69 8.39 23.92
N ILE A 138 2.21 7.24 24.40
CA ILE A 138 1.93 6.08 23.55
C ILE A 138 0.80 6.39 22.58
N VAL A 139 -0.32 6.93 23.05
CA VAL A 139 -1.49 7.26 22.21
C VAL A 139 -1.13 8.32 21.18
N LEU A 140 -0.44 9.39 21.59
CA LEU A 140 0.02 10.44 20.68
C LEU A 140 0.92 9.88 19.57
N PHE A 141 1.85 8.96 19.90
CA PHE A 141 2.67 8.29 18.91
C PHE A 141 1.83 7.47 17.92
N LEU A 142 0.86 6.71 18.42
CA LEU A 142 -0.02 5.88 17.58
C LEU A 142 -0.91 6.74 16.67
N ASP A 143 -1.43 7.85 17.17
CA ASP A 143 -2.30 8.76 16.41
C ASP A 143 -1.50 9.47 15.30
N VAL A 144 -0.34 10.04 15.63
CA VAL A 144 0.55 10.66 14.65
C VAL A 144 0.99 9.64 13.60
N TYR A 145 1.35 8.43 14.03
CA TYR A 145 1.68 7.34 13.11
C TYR A 145 0.50 7.02 12.20
N THR A 146 -0.72 6.91 12.74
CA THR A 146 -1.94 6.64 11.95
C THR A 146 -2.18 7.72 10.91
N ILE A 147 -2.04 9.00 11.25
CA ILE A 147 -2.14 10.12 10.31
C ILE A 147 -1.10 9.98 9.19
N VAL A 148 0.16 9.69 9.54
CA VAL A 148 1.23 9.45 8.54
C VAL A 148 0.88 8.29 7.62
N GLN A 149 0.29 7.22 8.15
CA GLN A 149 -0.13 6.05 7.37
C GLN A 149 -1.26 6.39 6.39
N ILE A 150 -2.27 7.14 6.83
CA ILE A 150 -3.38 7.59 5.96
C ILE A 150 -2.83 8.47 4.83
N LEU A 151 -1.94 9.42 5.16
CA LEU A 151 -1.29 10.29 4.17
C LEU A 151 -0.40 9.50 3.22
N GLY A 152 0.41 8.56 3.72
CA GLY A 152 1.27 7.71 2.90
C GLY A 152 0.48 6.83 1.94
N LEU A 153 -0.65 6.29 2.39
CA LEU A 153 -1.60 5.56 1.56
C LEU A 153 -2.16 6.44 0.44
N HIS A 154 -2.69 7.60 0.78
CA HIS A 154 -3.28 8.53 -0.20
C HIS A 154 -2.23 9.04 -1.18
N ALA A 155 -1.06 9.44 -0.70
CA ALA A 155 0.09 9.84 -1.52
C ALA A 155 0.55 8.73 -2.46
N GLY A 156 0.51 7.47 -2.00
CA GLY A 156 0.70 6.29 -2.83
C GLY A 156 -0.21 6.26 -4.04
N CYS A 157 -1.49 6.56 -3.84
CA CYS A 157 -2.48 6.59 -4.92
C CYS A 157 -2.28 7.79 -5.87
N VAL A 158 -2.07 8.99 -5.32
CA VAL A 158 -1.93 10.24 -6.09
C VAL A 158 -0.65 10.25 -6.94
N THR A 159 0.49 9.82 -6.39
CA THR A 159 1.79 9.87 -7.08
C THR A 159 1.99 8.73 -8.08
N ARG A 160 1.14 7.70 -8.03
CA ARG A 160 1.21 6.51 -8.90
C ARG A 160 -0.09 6.40 -9.71
N PRO A 161 -0.33 7.32 -10.66
CA PRO A 161 -1.48 7.22 -11.56
C PRO A 161 -1.39 5.95 -12.42
N HIS A 162 -2.49 5.61 -13.08
CA HIS A 162 -2.41 4.70 -14.20
C HIS A 162 -1.61 5.35 -15.33
N VAL A 163 -0.87 4.56 -16.09
CA VAL A 163 -0.02 5.08 -17.16
C VAL A 163 -0.36 4.37 -18.45
N VAL A 164 -0.71 5.13 -19.48
CA VAL A 164 -0.82 4.66 -20.85
C VAL A 164 0.48 5.04 -21.57
N GLY A 165 1.24 4.05 -22.02
CA GLY A 165 2.43 4.25 -22.83
C GLY A 165 2.09 4.79 -24.23
N ALA A 166 3.08 5.38 -24.90
CA ALA A 166 2.91 5.89 -26.26
C ALA A 166 2.55 4.77 -27.27
N ASP A 167 2.95 3.54 -26.98
CA ASP A 167 2.65 2.30 -27.71
C ASP A 167 1.26 1.72 -27.39
N GLY A 168 0.45 2.42 -26.60
CA GLY A 168 -0.85 1.95 -26.14
C GLY A 168 -0.80 0.92 -25.01
N SER A 169 0.39 0.63 -24.46
CA SER A 169 0.51 -0.26 -23.30
C SER A 169 -0.12 0.37 -22.07
N LEU A 170 -0.72 -0.44 -21.19
CA LEU A 170 -1.46 0.07 -20.04
C LEU A 170 -0.84 -0.47 -18.74
N ARG A 171 -0.45 0.43 -17.86
CA ARG A 171 0.00 0.12 -16.50
C ARG A 171 -1.05 0.56 -15.50
N ILE A 172 -1.80 -0.41 -15.00
CA ILE A 172 -2.88 -0.22 -14.03
C ILE A 172 -2.28 -0.31 -12.63
N ARG A 173 -2.55 0.70 -11.79
CA ARG A 173 -1.94 0.82 -10.46
C ARG A 173 -2.95 1.19 -9.40
N TYR A 174 -2.83 0.63 -8.22
CA TYR A 174 -3.58 1.07 -7.05
C TYR A 174 -2.61 1.24 -5.88
N GLY A 175 -2.23 2.50 -5.63
CA GLY A 175 -1.22 2.87 -4.65
C GLY A 175 0.06 2.03 -4.75
N GLY A 176 0.57 1.59 -3.60
CA GLY A 176 1.66 0.62 -3.49
C GLY A 176 1.21 -0.84 -3.52
N PHE A 177 -0.08 -1.12 -3.72
CA PHE A 177 -0.66 -2.46 -3.58
C PHE A 177 -0.69 -3.24 -4.87
N TYR A 178 -1.14 -2.61 -5.96
CA TYR A 178 -1.26 -3.24 -7.27
C TYR A 178 -0.48 -2.47 -8.33
N ASP A 179 0.23 -3.21 -9.17
CA ASP A 179 0.97 -2.69 -10.33
C ASP A 179 0.94 -3.74 -11.45
N VAL A 180 -0.08 -3.65 -12.30
CA VAL A 180 -0.34 -4.60 -13.39
C VAL A 180 0.09 -3.94 -14.70
N ARG A 181 1.02 -4.58 -15.40
CA ARG A 181 1.47 -4.15 -16.73
C ARG A 181 0.75 -4.99 -17.77
N VAL A 182 0.00 -4.33 -18.63
CA VAL A 182 -0.75 -4.92 -19.74
C VAL A 182 -0.09 -4.46 -21.04
N PRO A 183 0.63 -5.33 -21.75
CA PRO A 183 1.17 -4.98 -23.05
C PRO A 183 0.02 -4.83 -24.06
N THR A 184 0.23 -4.00 -25.08
CA THR A 184 -0.77 -3.71 -26.11
C THR A 184 -1.34 -4.96 -26.78
N SER A 185 -0.50 -5.98 -27.00
CA SER A 185 -0.92 -7.29 -27.56
C SER A 185 -1.85 -8.10 -26.68
N ALA A 186 -1.89 -7.82 -25.37
CA ALA A 186 -2.79 -8.47 -24.44
C ALA A 186 -4.13 -7.73 -24.28
N ILE A 187 -4.28 -6.53 -24.85
CA ILE A 187 -5.50 -5.74 -24.78
C ILE A 187 -6.46 -6.19 -25.88
N GLY A 188 -7.58 -6.81 -25.49
CA GLY A 188 -8.67 -7.11 -26.42
C GLY A 188 -9.53 -5.86 -26.59
N THR A 189 -10.45 -5.68 -25.65
CA THR A 189 -11.43 -4.59 -25.64
C THR A 189 -11.21 -3.73 -24.42
N VAL A 190 -11.21 -2.40 -24.61
CA VAL A 190 -11.20 -1.42 -23.52
C VAL A 190 -12.38 -0.49 -23.72
N ARG A 191 -13.21 -0.32 -22.69
CA ARG A 191 -14.41 0.52 -22.78
C ARG A 191 -14.74 1.19 -21.47
N VAL A 192 -15.45 2.31 -21.58
CA VAL A 192 -16.07 2.96 -20.43
C VAL A 192 -17.24 2.10 -19.98
N GLU A 193 -17.18 1.63 -18.74
CA GLU A 193 -18.24 0.85 -18.09
C GLU A 193 -18.22 1.23 -16.62
N ARG A 194 -19.22 2.00 -16.18
CA ARG A 194 -19.36 2.38 -14.78
C ARG A 194 -20.14 1.31 -14.02
N ARG A 195 -19.57 0.81 -12.91
CA ARG A 195 -20.20 -0.20 -12.07
C ARG A 195 -19.92 0.06 -10.59
N TYR A 196 -20.95 -0.05 -9.78
CA TYR A 196 -20.92 0.08 -8.32
C TYR A 196 -21.17 -1.30 -7.71
N THR A 197 -20.10 -2.09 -7.54
CA THR A 197 -20.21 -3.39 -6.86
C THR A 197 -18.86 -3.82 -6.31
N ASP A 198 -18.89 -4.39 -5.12
CA ASP A 198 -17.72 -5.04 -4.48
C ASP A 198 -17.74 -6.57 -4.67
N ALA A 199 -18.65 -7.09 -5.49
CA ALA A 199 -18.74 -8.52 -5.76
C ALA A 199 -17.44 -9.04 -6.39
N LYS A 200 -16.80 -10.00 -5.71
CA LYS A 200 -15.61 -10.67 -6.20
C LYS A 200 -16.00 -11.70 -7.24
N GLU A 201 -15.69 -11.43 -8.50
CA GLU A 201 -15.91 -12.34 -9.61
C GLU A 201 -14.62 -13.14 -9.92
N THR A 202 -14.76 -14.45 -10.14
CA THR A 202 -13.63 -15.33 -10.50
C THR A 202 -13.05 -14.92 -11.85
N GLY A 203 -11.72 -14.74 -11.92
CA GLY A 203 -11.03 -14.32 -13.15
C GLY A 203 -11.13 -12.82 -13.47
N VAL A 204 -11.74 -12.04 -12.57
CA VAL A 204 -11.83 -10.57 -12.67
C VAL A 204 -10.97 -9.92 -11.60
N LEU A 205 -10.14 -8.96 -12.00
CA LEU A 205 -9.47 -8.05 -11.07
C LEU A 205 -10.27 -6.76 -10.98
N GLY A 206 -10.96 -6.54 -9.86
CA GLY A 206 -11.64 -5.29 -9.53
C GLY A 206 -10.76 -4.36 -8.70
N LEU A 207 -10.51 -3.17 -9.20
CA LEU A 207 -9.78 -2.08 -8.54
C LEU A 207 -10.72 -0.86 -8.43
N GLY A 208 -11.70 -0.97 -7.55
CA GLY A 208 -12.65 0.10 -7.29
C GLY A 208 -12.04 1.23 -6.46
N VAL A 209 -12.51 2.46 -6.71
CA VAL A 209 -12.17 3.65 -5.92
C VAL A 209 -13.48 4.31 -5.50
N GLY A 210 -13.69 4.53 -4.21
CA GLY A 210 -14.96 5.06 -3.70
C GLY A 210 -16.17 4.20 -4.08
N GLY A 211 -16.02 2.86 -4.05
CA GLY A 211 -17.10 1.90 -4.36
C GLY A 211 -17.46 1.75 -5.83
N GLN A 212 -16.67 2.32 -6.76
CA GLN A 212 -16.95 2.25 -8.20
C GLN A 212 -15.75 1.88 -9.05
N THR A 213 -16.03 1.32 -10.22
CA THR A 213 -15.11 1.18 -11.35
C THR A 213 -15.71 1.89 -12.56
N THR A 214 -14.89 2.44 -13.46
CA THR A 214 -15.35 3.23 -14.62
C THR A 214 -14.82 2.72 -15.96
N VAL A 215 -13.83 1.84 -15.93
CA VAL A 215 -13.24 1.22 -17.12
C VAL A 215 -13.26 -0.28 -16.96
N ARG A 216 -13.67 -0.95 -18.04
CA ARG A 216 -13.52 -2.40 -18.20
C ARG A 216 -12.52 -2.69 -19.31
N LEU A 217 -11.55 -3.51 -18.96
CA LEU A 217 -10.54 -4.04 -19.85
C LEU A 217 -10.69 -5.55 -19.96
N GLU A 218 -10.91 -6.03 -21.17
CA GLU A 218 -10.92 -7.44 -21.52
C GLU A 218 -9.60 -7.82 -22.17
N LEU A 219 -8.96 -8.84 -21.64
CA LEU A 219 -7.64 -9.29 -22.06
C LEU A 219 -7.76 -10.45 -23.05
N THR A 220 -6.94 -10.44 -24.09
CA THR A 220 -6.87 -11.55 -25.06
C THR A 220 -6.29 -12.81 -24.44
N ARG A 221 -5.44 -12.65 -23.42
CA ARG A 221 -4.83 -13.73 -22.64
C ARG A 221 -4.81 -13.39 -21.15
N PRO A 222 -4.88 -14.38 -20.24
CA PRO A 222 -4.77 -14.13 -18.82
C PRO A 222 -3.46 -13.41 -18.47
N ILE A 223 -3.54 -12.43 -17.58
CA ILE A 223 -2.36 -11.77 -17.01
C ILE A 223 -2.27 -12.11 -15.54
N ALA A 224 -1.06 -12.48 -15.12
CA ALA A 224 -0.76 -12.73 -13.72
C ALA A 224 -0.60 -11.41 -12.95
N TYR A 225 -1.20 -11.37 -11.77
CA TYR A 225 -1.01 -10.30 -10.79
C TYR A 225 -0.75 -10.91 -9.41
N PHE A 226 -0.18 -10.09 -8.53
CA PHE A 226 0.06 -10.47 -7.15
C PHE A 226 -0.89 -9.69 -6.24
N ARG A 227 -1.54 -10.40 -5.33
CA ARG A 227 -2.23 -9.75 -4.21
C ARG A 227 -1.21 -9.06 -3.28
N PRO A 228 -1.63 -8.08 -2.46
CA PRO A 228 -0.75 -7.42 -1.49
C PRO A 228 0.06 -8.40 -0.63
N LEU A 229 -0.59 -9.49 -0.19
CA LEU A 229 0.01 -10.55 0.62
C LEU A 229 0.81 -11.61 -0.18
N GLY A 230 0.86 -11.49 -1.51
CA GLY A 230 1.76 -12.28 -2.36
C GLY A 230 1.19 -13.47 -3.09
N ALA A 231 -0.08 -13.80 -2.86
CA ALA A 231 -0.76 -14.81 -3.66
C ALA A 231 -0.79 -14.38 -5.13
N ARG A 232 -0.24 -15.22 -6.00
CA ARG A 232 -0.36 -15.08 -7.45
C ARG A 232 -1.79 -15.46 -7.88
N ARG A 233 -2.35 -14.66 -8.77
CA ARG A 233 -3.65 -14.88 -9.39
C ARG A 233 -3.58 -14.46 -10.85
N GLU A 234 -4.53 -14.92 -11.64
CA GLU A 234 -4.67 -14.53 -13.04
C GLU A 234 -6.02 -13.86 -13.25
N ALA A 235 -6.05 -12.87 -14.14
CA ALA A 235 -7.26 -12.18 -14.55
C ALA A 235 -7.36 -12.17 -16.08
N ARG A 236 -8.58 -12.38 -16.59
CA ARG A 236 -8.94 -12.15 -18.01
C ARG A 236 -9.68 -10.82 -18.18
N VAL A 237 -10.27 -10.30 -17.11
CA VAL A 237 -10.94 -9.01 -17.10
C VAL A 237 -10.36 -8.16 -15.98
N VAL A 238 -10.05 -6.91 -16.26
CA VAL A 238 -9.66 -5.92 -15.26
C VAL A 238 -10.69 -4.80 -15.27
N ARG A 239 -11.33 -4.56 -14.12
CA ARG A 239 -12.20 -3.41 -13.91
C ARG A 239 -11.49 -2.46 -12.96
N PHE A 240 -11.36 -1.21 -13.35
CA PHE A 240 -10.68 -0.20 -12.54
C PHE A 240 -11.35 1.16 -12.69
N HIS A 241 -11.13 2.04 -11.73
CA HIS A 241 -11.58 3.42 -11.79
C HIS A 241 -10.51 4.31 -12.42
N ALA A 242 -10.93 5.21 -13.30
CA ALA A 242 -10.19 6.38 -13.76
C ALA A 242 -11.11 7.59 -13.65
N ASP A 243 -10.55 8.75 -13.29
CA ASP A 243 -11.33 9.98 -13.10
C ASP A 243 -11.89 10.48 -14.45
N ASP A 244 -11.10 10.38 -15.52
CA ASP A 244 -11.54 10.54 -16.90
C ASP A 244 -11.37 9.21 -17.67
N PRO A 245 -12.40 8.34 -17.67
CA PRO A 245 -12.34 7.05 -18.35
C PRO A 245 -12.35 7.22 -19.89
N GLY A 246 -12.94 8.30 -20.40
CA GLY A 246 -13.01 8.57 -21.84
C GLY A 246 -11.62 8.93 -22.40
N ALA A 247 -10.92 9.85 -21.75
CA ALA A 247 -9.55 10.21 -22.13
C ALA A 247 -8.58 9.03 -22.01
N LEU A 248 -8.74 8.18 -20.98
CA LEU A 248 -7.93 6.97 -20.85
C LEU A 248 -8.18 6.00 -22.01
N VAL A 249 -9.44 5.70 -22.34
CA VAL A 249 -9.79 4.81 -23.47
C VAL A 249 -9.25 5.38 -24.77
N ALA A 250 -9.42 6.69 -25.01
CA ALA A 250 -8.91 7.36 -26.20
C ALA A 250 -7.37 7.29 -26.30
N ALA A 251 -6.66 7.46 -25.19
CA ALA A 251 -5.19 7.33 -25.16
C ALA A 251 -4.73 5.91 -25.51
N VAL A 252 -5.40 4.88 -24.96
CA VAL A 252 -5.10 3.47 -25.28
C VAL A 252 -5.37 3.19 -26.75
N THR A 253 -6.51 3.63 -27.28
CA THR A 253 -6.86 3.44 -28.70
C THR A 253 -5.87 4.14 -29.61
N ARG A 254 -5.48 5.38 -29.31
CA ARG A 254 -4.52 6.14 -30.13
C ARG A 254 -3.16 5.46 -30.21
N GLY A 255 -2.64 4.95 -29.08
CA GLY A 255 -1.35 4.24 -29.08
C GLY A 255 -1.40 2.89 -29.79
N ARG A 256 -2.59 2.32 -29.99
CA ARG A 256 -2.82 1.07 -30.75
C ARG A 256 -2.92 1.27 -32.25
N THR A 257 -3.36 2.45 -32.70
CA THR A 257 -3.52 2.75 -34.12
C THR A 257 -2.16 3.17 -34.71
N PRO A 258 -1.69 2.53 -35.81
CA PRO A 258 -0.51 3.01 -36.52
C PRO A 258 -0.73 4.47 -36.98
N PRO A 259 0.32 5.31 -37.06
CA PRO A 259 0.19 6.62 -37.69
C PRO A 259 -0.32 6.44 -39.13
N SER A 260 -1.32 7.23 -39.52
CA SER A 260 -1.86 7.20 -40.89
C SER A 260 -0.73 7.39 -41.91
N PRO A 261 -0.69 6.61 -43.01
CA PRO A 261 0.23 6.86 -44.10
C PRO A 261 0.00 8.29 -44.63
N ILE A 262 1.06 9.08 -44.73
CA ILE A 262 1.00 10.39 -45.41
C ILE A 262 0.61 10.08 -46.86
N PRO A 263 -0.47 10.69 -47.41
CA PRO A 263 -0.78 10.55 -48.83
C PRO A 263 0.43 11.02 -49.64
N GLY A 264 0.96 10.14 -50.48
CA GLY A 264 2.02 10.51 -51.41
C GLY A 264 1.56 11.67 -52.30
N PRO A 265 2.49 12.55 -52.73
CA PRO A 265 2.13 13.66 -53.61
C PRO A 265 1.44 13.13 -54.88
N PRO A 266 0.43 13.85 -55.41
CA PRO A 266 -0.25 13.47 -56.63
C PRO A 266 0.75 13.40 -57.80
N ALA A 267 0.59 12.36 -58.63
CA ALA A 267 1.36 12.14 -59.85
C ALA A 267 0.98 13.12 -60.97
#